data_AF-A0A3R6Y0H6-F1
#
_entry.id   AF-A0A3R6Y0H6-F1
#
_cell.length_a   1.000
_cell.length_b   1.000
_cell.length_c   1.000
_cell.angle_alpha   90.00
_cell.angle_beta   90.00
_cell.angle_gamma   90.00
#
_symmetry.space_group_name_H-M   'P 1'
#
loop_
_entity.id
_entity.type
_entity.pdbx_description
1 polymer ?
#
loop_
_entity_poly.entity_id
_entity_poly.type
_entity_poly.pdbx_seq_one_letter_code
_entity_poly.pdbx_strand_id
1 'polypeptide(L)'
;MATDLRTFASIVCRDCLYLEFPGCDSHQLLYTESVLEGTTTHAKCPKCSAATNNQRPFREGCRRCKGKTFIRMWNCSPKEIKQAFRYFPSRIEEIDHTVVQCDEKCCASVVFPSSREVLTTRTAASALVTSSHRQLKLSNFQLSMPHVAVRLPKSELKFVLERIDQCPVPPVISMGPVYRKRQLAPSQAINQLHQVLCFYPKFG
;
A
#
# COMPACT_ATOMS: atom_id res chain seq x y z
N MET A 1 10.10 18.41 -5.62
CA MET A 1 9.43 18.47 -4.31
C MET A 1 9.41 17.07 -3.76
N ALA A 2 10.10 16.82 -2.65
CA ALA A 2 10.02 15.52 -1.98
C ALA A 2 8.55 15.28 -1.60
N THR A 3 7.99 14.16 -2.03
CA THR A 3 6.71 13.69 -1.50
C THR A 3 6.93 13.44 -0.01
N ASP A 4 6.32 14.26 0.85
CA ASP A 4 6.38 14.10 2.30
C ASP A 4 5.60 12.84 2.71
N LEU A 5 6.18 11.68 2.46
CA LEU A 5 5.69 10.42 2.98
C LEU A 5 5.81 10.44 4.51
N ARG A 6 4.89 9.75 5.15
CA ARG A 6 4.82 9.59 6.59
C ARG A 6 4.75 8.11 6.90
N THR A 7 5.51 7.68 7.91
CA THR A 7 5.59 6.28 8.32
C THR A 7 4.71 6.02 9.53
N PHE A 8 3.82 5.04 9.43
CA PHE A 8 2.95 4.61 10.53
C PHE A 8 2.60 3.13 10.39
N ALA A 9 2.19 2.51 11.49
CA ALA A 9 1.81 1.11 11.51
C ALA A 9 0.38 0.89 10.99
N SER A 10 0.16 -0.29 10.44
CA SER A 10 -1.14 -0.83 10.03
C SER A 10 -1.27 -2.26 10.55
N ILE A 11 -2.50 -2.65 10.88
CA ILE A 11 -2.88 -4.00 11.29
C ILE A 11 -3.89 -4.51 10.27
N VAL A 12 -3.60 -5.64 9.63
CA VAL A 12 -4.54 -6.30 8.71
C VAL A 12 -4.88 -7.67 9.23
N CYS A 13 -6.18 -7.95 9.38
CA CYS A 13 -6.65 -9.29 9.72
C CYS A 13 -6.50 -10.25 8.54
N ARG A 14 -5.97 -11.44 8.79
CA ARG A 14 -5.84 -12.50 7.78
C ARG A 14 -7.19 -13.05 7.32
N ASP A 15 -8.16 -13.11 8.24
CA ASP A 15 -9.39 -13.87 8.04
C ASP A 15 -10.52 -12.98 7.50
N CYS A 16 -10.74 -11.81 8.09
CA CYS A 16 -11.81 -10.88 7.69
C CYS A 16 -11.31 -9.64 6.94
N LEU A 17 -10.00 -9.53 6.69
CA LEU A 17 -9.35 -8.42 5.99
C LEU A 17 -9.52 -7.04 6.63
N TYR A 18 -10.10 -6.95 7.83
CA TYR A 18 -10.26 -5.70 8.56
C TYR A 18 -8.93 -4.98 8.72
N LEU A 19 -8.88 -3.75 8.25
CA LEU A 19 -7.74 -2.85 8.36
C LEU A 19 -7.96 -1.88 9.53
N GLU A 20 -6.97 -1.81 10.39
CA GLU A 20 -6.95 -0.99 11.59
C GLU A 20 -5.62 -0.26 11.70
N PHE A 21 -5.64 0.99 12.18
CA PHE A 21 -4.43 1.77 12.44
C PHE A 21 -4.23 1.93 13.95
N PRO A 22 -3.23 1.26 14.54
CA PRO A 22 -3.01 1.33 15.97
C PRO A 22 -2.55 2.71 16.39
N GLY A 23 -3.09 3.21 17.50
CA GLY A 23 -2.71 4.48 18.08
C GLY A 23 -2.73 4.47 19.60
N CYS A 24 -2.15 5.51 20.18
CA CYS A 24 -2.00 5.71 21.60
C CYS A 24 -3.03 6.75 22.08
N ASP A 25 -3.97 6.35 22.93
CA ASP A 25 -4.96 7.27 23.48
C ASP A 25 -4.34 8.32 24.41
N SER A 26 -3.30 7.98 25.16
CA SER A 26 -2.64 8.92 26.07
C SER A 26 -1.92 10.05 25.34
N HIS A 27 -1.32 9.77 24.18
CA HIS A 27 -0.56 10.76 23.41
C HIS A 27 -1.28 11.25 22.16
N GLN A 28 -2.43 10.65 21.82
CA GLN A 28 -3.20 10.94 20.61
C GLN A 28 -2.38 10.78 19.32
N LEU A 29 -1.47 9.80 19.28
CA LEU A 29 -0.53 9.53 18.19
C LEU A 29 -0.80 8.17 17.53
N LEU A 30 -0.42 8.04 16.26
CA LEU A 30 -0.27 6.73 15.62
C LEU A 30 0.94 5.99 16.20
N TYR A 31 0.92 4.66 16.15
CA TYR A 31 2.14 3.89 16.40
C TYR A 31 3.05 3.98 15.18
N THR A 32 4.29 4.39 15.39
CA THR A 32 5.24 4.72 14.31
C THR A 32 6.56 3.99 14.44
N GLU A 33 6.83 3.37 15.59
CA GLU A 33 8.07 2.64 15.81
C GLU A 33 7.83 1.13 15.65
N SER A 34 8.72 0.48 14.91
CA SER A 34 8.71 -0.97 14.71
C SER A 34 9.58 -1.66 15.77
N VAL A 35 9.09 -2.75 16.33
CA VAL A 35 9.81 -3.63 17.26
C VAL A 35 9.73 -5.05 16.72
N LEU A 36 10.89 -5.72 16.62
CA LEU A 36 10.96 -7.13 16.26
C LEU A 36 11.07 -7.95 17.54
N GLU A 37 10.09 -8.83 17.77
CA GLU A 37 10.11 -9.79 18.86
C GLU A 37 10.12 -11.21 18.26
N GLY A 38 11.32 -11.81 18.23
CA GLY A 38 11.56 -13.03 17.46
C GLY A 38 11.33 -12.80 15.96
N THR A 39 10.36 -13.51 15.39
CA THR A 39 9.96 -13.38 13.97
C THR A 39 8.76 -12.47 13.75
N THR A 40 8.20 -11.90 14.83
CA THR A 40 6.96 -11.10 14.77
C THR A 40 7.30 -9.62 14.84
N THR A 41 6.77 -8.85 13.90
CA THR A 41 6.83 -7.40 13.92
C THR A 41 5.68 -6.86 14.77
N HIS A 42 6.00 -5.97 15.70
CA HIS A 42 5.08 -5.19 16.50
C HIS A 42 5.29 -3.71 16.25
N ALA A 43 4.23 -2.92 16.47
CA ALA A 43 4.33 -1.46 16.45
C ALA A 43 4.16 -0.89 17.86
N LYS A 44 4.85 0.21 18.15
CA LYS A 44 4.75 0.95 19.41
C LYS A 44 4.57 2.45 19.23
N CYS A 45 4.05 3.08 20.29
CA CYS A 45 3.99 4.52 20.43
C CYS A 45 5.42 5.09 20.55
N PRO A 46 5.74 6.21 19.88
CA PRO A 46 7.05 6.84 20.01
C PRO A 46 7.29 7.55 21.35
N LYS A 47 6.26 7.67 22.21
CA LYS A 47 6.32 8.44 23.47
C LYS A 47 6.15 7.60 24.74
N CYS A 48 5.73 6.34 24.63
CA CYS A 48 5.56 5.46 25.79
C CYS A 48 5.71 3.98 25.43
N SER A 49 5.58 3.12 26.43
CA SER A 49 5.67 1.66 26.28
C SER A 49 4.45 1.01 25.61
N ALA A 50 3.42 1.78 25.25
CA ALA A 50 2.23 1.25 24.61
C ALA A 50 2.57 0.65 23.24
N ALA A 51 2.29 -0.64 23.05
CA ALA A 51 2.64 -1.40 21.87
C ALA A 51 1.56 -2.44 21.53
N THR A 52 1.55 -2.88 20.28
CA THR A 52 0.56 -3.84 19.77
C THR A 52 0.60 -5.22 20.47
N ASN A 53 1.75 -5.62 21.03
CA ASN A 53 1.88 -6.87 21.78
C ASN A 53 1.40 -6.74 23.24
N ASN A 54 1.34 -5.54 23.81
CA ASN A 54 1.03 -5.35 25.23
C ASN A 54 -0.28 -4.59 25.50
N GLN A 55 -0.81 -3.84 24.54
CA GLN A 55 -2.08 -3.12 24.67
C GLN A 55 -3.27 -3.86 24.05
N ARG A 56 -4.42 -3.76 24.73
CA ARG A 56 -5.72 -4.08 24.14
C ARG A 56 -6.18 -2.91 23.26
N PRO A 57 -6.95 -3.18 22.18
CA PRO A 57 -7.41 -4.51 21.73
C PRO A 57 -6.37 -5.28 20.90
N PHE A 58 -5.27 -4.65 20.49
CA PHE A 58 -4.34 -5.17 19.48
C PHE A 58 -3.72 -6.54 19.84
N ARG A 59 -3.36 -6.75 21.10
CA ARG A 59 -2.72 -8.00 21.55
C ARG A 59 -3.64 -9.23 21.50
N GLU A 60 -4.95 -9.02 21.35
CA GLU A 60 -5.95 -10.10 21.30
C GLU A 60 -6.27 -10.56 19.88
N GLY A 61 -5.51 -10.09 18.88
CA GLY A 61 -5.79 -10.33 17.47
C GLY A 61 -6.83 -9.35 16.92
N CYS A 62 -7.52 -9.75 15.85
CA CYS A 62 -8.45 -8.87 15.15
C CYS A 62 -9.58 -8.39 16.07
N ARG A 63 -9.82 -7.08 16.10
CA ARG A 63 -10.90 -6.48 16.90
C ARG A 63 -12.29 -7.06 16.59
N ARG A 64 -12.52 -7.55 15.37
CA ARG A 64 -13.82 -8.09 14.92
C ARG A 64 -13.97 -9.59 15.14
N CYS A 65 -13.06 -10.39 14.59
CA CYS A 65 -13.19 -11.85 14.60
C CYS A 65 -12.22 -12.55 15.56
N LYS A 66 -11.36 -11.81 16.26
CA LYS A 66 -10.25 -12.34 17.09
C LYS A 66 -9.26 -13.23 16.33
N GLY A 67 -9.32 -13.20 14.99
CA GLY A 67 -8.41 -13.91 14.10
C GLY A 67 -7.00 -13.34 14.06
N LYS A 68 -6.11 -14.03 13.35
CA LYS A 68 -4.69 -13.64 13.25
C LYS A 68 -4.54 -12.33 12.48
N THR A 69 -3.66 -11.46 12.96
CA THR A 69 -3.35 -10.17 12.34
C THR A 69 -1.89 -10.10 11.94
N PHE A 70 -1.61 -9.31 10.91
CA PHE A 70 -0.25 -8.96 10.50
C PHE A 70 -0.06 -7.47 10.63
N ILE A 71 1.12 -7.10 11.13
CA ILE A 71 1.50 -5.71 11.34
C ILE A 71 2.48 -5.31 10.23
N ARG A 72 2.24 -4.16 9.60
CA ARG A 72 3.13 -3.59 8.58
C ARG A 72 3.36 -2.12 8.87
N MET A 73 4.59 -1.66 8.61
CA MET A 73 4.89 -0.23 8.56
C MET A 73 4.59 0.26 7.15
N TRP A 74 3.72 1.26 7.03
CA TRP A 74 3.30 1.85 5.76
C TRP A 74 3.89 3.24 5.61
N ASN A 75 4.29 3.56 4.38
CA ASN A 75 4.68 4.89 3.97
C ASN A 75 3.59 5.47 3.08
N CYS A 76 2.92 6.52 3.54
CA CYS A 76 1.84 7.16 2.78
C CYS A 76 1.93 8.67 2.89
N SER A 77 1.47 9.39 1.86
CA SER A 77 1.47 10.86 1.91
C SER A 77 0.19 11.39 2.56
N PRO A 78 0.25 12.52 3.30
CA PRO A 78 -0.95 13.19 3.82
C PRO A 78 -1.98 13.53 2.71
N LYS A 79 -1.49 13.87 1.52
CA LYS A 79 -2.33 14.16 0.35
C LYS A 79 -3.15 12.95 -0.07
N GLU A 80 -2.51 11.78 -0.10
CA GLU A 80 -3.16 10.51 -0.46
C GLU A 80 -4.26 10.14 0.54
N ILE A 81 -3.97 10.21 1.85
CA ILE A 81 -4.98 9.95 2.90
C ILE A 81 -6.14 10.94 2.81
N LYS A 82 -5.84 12.24 2.61
CA LYS A 82 -6.88 13.26 2.45
C LYS A 82 -7.76 13.00 1.24
N GLN A 83 -7.17 12.59 0.11
CA GLN A 83 -7.89 12.21 -1.10
C GLN A 83 -8.76 10.97 -0.86
N ALA A 84 -8.20 9.92 -0.25
CA ALA A 84 -8.92 8.71 0.07
C ALA A 84 -10.13 8.97 0.97
N PHE A 85 -9.95 9.77 2.03
CA PHE A 85 -11.03 10.16 2.93
C PHE A 85 -12.10 11.00 2.22
N ARG A 86 -11.69 11.95 1.36
CA ARG A 86 -12.61 12.79 0.58
C ARG A 86 -13.46 11.96 -0.40
N TYR A 87 -12.85 10.97 -1.05
CA TYR A 87 -13.49 10.12 -2.06
C TYR A 87 -14.13 8.86 -1.47
N PHE A 88 -14.14 8.73 -0.15
CA PHE A 88 -14.84 7.66 0.53
C PHE A 88 -16.37 7.82 0.35
N PRO A 89 -17.12 6.78 -0.03
CA PRO A 89 -18.57 6.88 -0.22
C PRO A 89 -19.29 7.44 1.01
N SER A 90 -20.15 8.45 0.82
CA SER A 90 -20.70 9.25 1.94
C SER A 90 -21.62 8.46 2.88
N ARG A 91 -22.38 7.49 2.36
CA ARG A 91 -23.38 6.70 3.09
C ARG A 91 -22.88 5.32 3.54
N ILE A 92 -21.58 5.07 3.41
CA ILE A 92 -20.98 3.77 3.71
C ILE A 92 -19.95 3.97 4.83
N GLU A 93 -19.97 3.11 5.83
CA GLU A 93 -19.01 3.14 6.93
C GLU A 93 -17.74 2.34 6.63
N GLU A 94 -17.83 1.35 5.74
CA GLU A 94 -16.77 0.43 5.41
C GLU A 94 -16.91 -0.13 4.00
N ILE A 95 -15.79 -0.26 3.29
CA ILE A 95 -15.75 -0.82 1.93
C ILE A 95 -14.75 -1.96 1.85
N ASP A 96 -15.04 -2.96 1.01
CA ASP A 96 -14.00 -3.87 0.51
C ASP A 96 -13.17 -3.11 -0.52
N HIS A 97 -11.88 -2.92 -0.22
CA HIS A 97 -10.96 -2.09 -0.98
C HIS A 97 -9.68 -2.86 -1.33
N THR A 98 -8.92 -2.32 -2.28
CA THR A 98 -7.59 -2.82 -2.60
C THR A 98 -6.60 -1.69 -2.47
N VAL A 99 -5.63 -1.89 -1.60
CA VAL A 99 -4.51 -0.99 -1.41
C VAL A 99 -3.35 -1.46 -2.29
N VAL A 100 -2.66 -0.53 -2.93
CA VAL A 100 -1.46 -0.84 -3.72
C VAL A 100 -0.25 -0.60 -2.83
N GLN A 101 0.52 -1.67 -2.56
CA GLN A 101 1.70 -1.62 -1.70
C GLN A 101 2.96 -1.91 -2.51
N CYS A 102 4.03 -1.16 -2.28
CA CYS A 102 5.35 -1.48 -2.82
C CYS A 102 5.95 -2.66 -2.06
N ASP A 103 6.32 -3.71 -2.78
CA ASP A 103 6.97 -4.91 -2.23
C ASP A 103 8.43 -4.69 -1.84
N GLU A 104 9.07 -3.64 -2.35
CA GLU A 104 10.44 -3.31 -2.00
C GLU A 104 10.51 -2.99 -0.50
N LYS A 105 11.27 -3.80 0.25
CA LYS A 105 11.29 -3.78 1.72
C LYS A 105 11.61 -2.39 2.29
N CYS A 106 12.43 -1.62 1.60
CA CYS A 106 12.82 -0.27 2.00
C CYS A 106 11.79 0.79 1.61
N CYS A 107 10.90 0.49 0.66
CA CYS A 107 9.92 1.45 0.16
C CYS A 107 8.64 1.44 0.97
N ALA A 108 8.00 0.27 1.11
CA ALA A 108 6.73 0.09 1.82
C ALA A 108 5.66 1.16 1.51
N SER A 109 5.75 1.79 0.33
CA SER A 109 4.86 2.87 -0.08
C SER A 109 3.47 2.31 -0.36
N VAL A 110 2.45 3.04 0.09
CA VAL A 110 1.06 2.62 0.04
C VAL A 110 0.19 3.71 -0.56
N VAL A 111 -0.68 3.30 -1.48
CA VAL A 111 -1.62 4.16 -2.22
C VAL A 111 -3.04 3.57 -2.12
N PHE A 112 -4.04 4.45 -2.07
CA PHE A 112 -5.48 4.15 -2.01
C PHE A 112 -6.13 4.52 -3.36
N PRO A 113 -6.20 3.58 -4.32
CA PRO A 113 -6.62 3.89 -5.68
C PRO A 113 -8.05 4.43 -5.73
N SER A 114 -8.22 5.52 -6.48
CA SER A 114 -9.51 6.15 -6.74
C SER A 114 -9.75 6.31 -8.24
N SER A 115 -11.02 6.37 -8.64
CA SER A 115 -11.46 6.61 -10.01
C SER A 115 -12.63 7.58 -10.01
N ARG A 116 -12.56 8.64 -10.83
CA ARG A 116 -13.62 9.66 -10.95
C ARG A 116 -14.11 10.17 -9.58
N GLU A 117 -13.17 10.53 -8.70
CA GLU A 117 -13.48 11.08 -7.37
C GLU A 117 -14.20 10.12 -6.40
N VAL A 118 -14.11 8.81 -6.64
CA VAL A 118 -14.60 7.78 -5.73
C VAL A 118 -13.50 6.75 -5.50
N LEU A 119 -13.36 6.25 -4.27
CA LEU A 119 -12.49 5.11 -4.00
C LEU A 119 -12.92 3.90 -4.82
N THR A 120 -11.93 3.18 -5.36
CA THR A 120 -12.19 1.88 -5.98
C THR A 120 -12.67 0.88 -4.92
N THR A 121 -13.35 -0.16 -5.35
CA THR A 121 -13.79 -1.26 -4.48
C THR A 121 -13.24 -2.58 -4.99
N ARG A 122 -13.40 -3.63 -4.20
CA ARG A 122 -13.01 -4.99 -4.55
C ARG A 122 -14.24 -5.88 -4.67
N THR A 123 -14.19 -6.84 -5.57
CA THR A 123 -15.19 -7.92 -5.70
C THR A 123 -14.50 -9.28 -5.61
N ALA A 124 -15.27 -10.36 -5.48
CA ALA A 124 -14.72 -11.73 -5.51
C ALA A 124 -13.96 -12.03 -6.83
N ALA A 125 -14.42 -11.45 -7.94
CA ALA A 125 -13.86 -11.70 -9.27
C ALA A 125 -12.73 -10.75 -9.66
N SER A 126 -12.64 -9.55 -9.04
CA SER A 126 -11.67 -8.53 -9.45
C SER A 126 -11.18 -7.69 -8.27
N ALA A 127 -9.87 -7.45 -8.23
CA ALA A 127 -9.20 -6.70 -7.18
C ALA A 127 -9.54 -5.20 -7.21
N LEU A 128 -9.74 -4.59 -8.39
CA LEU A 128 -10.00 -3.16 -8.52
C LEU A 128 -11.21 -2.91 -9.41
N VAL A 129 -12.23 -2.31 -8.82
CA VAL A 129 -13.52 -2.09 -9.45
C VAL A 129 -13.97 -0.64 -9.21
N THR A 130 -14.49 0.03 -10.23
CA THR A 130 -15.07 1.38 -10.10
C THR A 130 -16.42 1.34 -9.36
N SER A 131 -16.96 2.51 -9.03
CA SER A 131 -18.34 2.65 -8.54
C SER A 131 -19.40 2.10 -9.49
N SER A 132 -19.11 2.05 -10.80
CA SER A 132 -19.97 1.46 -11.83
C SER A 132 -19.75 -0.04 -12.06
N HIS A 133 -19.09 -0.72 -11.13
CA HIS A 133 -18.73 -2.14 -11.22
C HIS A 133 -17.84 -2.51 -12.42
N ARG A 134 -17.21 -1.53 -13.06
CA ARG A 134 -16.26 -1.78 -14.15
C ARG A 134 -14.92 -2.20 -13.58
N GLN A 135 -14.41 -3.33 -14.07
CA GLN A 135 -13.08 -3.80 -13.71
C GLN A 135 -12.02 -2.84 -14.25
N LEU A 136 -11.09 -2.43 -13.40
CA LEU A 136 -9.92 -1.67 -13.81
C LEU A 136 -8.78 -2.64 -14.08
N LYS A 137 -8.23 -2.61 -15.30
CA LYS A 137 -7.07 -3.42 -15.66
C LYS A 137 -5.81 -2.84 -15.01
N LEU A 138 -4.99 -3.72 -14.45
CA LEU A 138 -3.64 -3.43 -13.92
C LEU A 138 -2.77 -2.60 -14.89
N SER A 139 -2.89 -2.87 -16.19
CA SER A 139 -2.17 -2.16 -17.25
C SER A 139 -2.46 -0.66 -17.29
N ASN A 140 -3.63 -0.22 -16.79
CA ASN A 140 -4.00 1.19 -16.75
C ASN A 140 -3.28 1.96 -15.63
N PHE A 141 -2.64 1.25 -14.70
CA PHE A 141 -1.92 1.86 -13.58
C PHE A 141 -0.40 1.79 -13.71
N GLN A 142 0.18 1.16 -14.75
CA GLN A 142 1.65 0.98 -14.90
C GLN A 142 2.36 0.45 -13.64
N LEU A 143 1.65 -0.21 -12.73
CA LEU A 143 2.22 -0.65 -11.45
C LEU A 143 2.12 -2.17 -11.39
N SER A 144 3.27 -2.83 -11.55
CA SER A 144 3.50 -4.24 -11.21
C SER A 144 3.51 -4.46 -9.69
N MET A 145 2.77 -3.63 -8.93
CA MET A 145 2.81 -3.59 -7.47
C MET A 145 1.73 -4.50 -6.89
N PRO A 146 2.01 -5.18 -5.77
CA PRO A 146 1.05 -6.00 -5.04
C PRO A 146 -0.25 -5.28 -4.69
N HIS A 147 -1.32 -6.01 -4.89
CA HIS A 147 -2.65 -5.65 -4.42
C HIS A 147 -2.91 -6.29 -3.07
N VAL A 148 -3.04 -5.47 -2.04
CA VAL A 148 -3.40 -5.90 -0.69
C VAL A 148 -4.90 -5.67 -0.52
N ALA A 149 -5.66 -6.76 -0.46
CA ALA A 149 -7.08 -6.70 -0.18
C ALA A 149 -7.30 -6.32 1.28
N VAL A 150 -8.13 -5.32 1.52
CA VAL A 150 -8.48 -4.84 2.86
C VAL A 150 -9.96 -4.54 2.93
N ARG A 151 -10.50 -4.63 4.14
CA ARG A 151 -11.78 -4.04 4.47
C ARG A 151 -11.51 -2.75 5.24
N LEU A 152 -11.78 -1.63 4.59
CA LEU A 152 -11.34 -0.30 5.00
C LEU A 152 -12.50 0.48 5.63
N PRO A 153 -12.45 0.75 6.95
CA PRO A 153 -13.43 1.59 7.62
C PRO A 153 -13.12 3.08 7.41
N LYS A 154 -14.16 3.89 7.24
CA LYS A 154 -14.04 5.34 7.13
C LYS A 154 -13.47 5.97 8.40
N SER A 155 -13.80 5.43 9.57
CA SER A 155 -13.30 5.88 10.87
C SER A 155 -11.78 5.72 10.99
N GLU A 156 -11.23 4.62 10.46
CA GLU A 156 -9.80 4.34 10.45
C GLU A 156 -9.04 5.31 9.54
N LEU A 157 -9.58 5.61 8.35
CA LEU A 157 -9.02 6.68 7.50
C LEU A 157 -9.05 8.05 8.18
N LYS A 158 -10.16 8.38 8.85
CA LYS A 158 -10.28 9.64 9.61
C LYS A 158 -9.23 9.71 10.70
N PHE A 159 -9.03 8.61 11.43
CA PHE A 159 -8.06 8.51 12.50
C PHE A 159 -6.63 8.80 12.02
N VAL A 160 -6.24 8.25 10.85
CA VAL A 160 -4.95 8.54 10.21
C VAL A 160 -4.88 9.98 9.73
N LEU A 161 -5.92 10.49 9.06
CA LEU A 161 -5.96 11.86 8.54
C LEU A 161 -5.68 12.90 9.62
N GLU A 162 -6.21 12.71 10.83
CA GLU A 162 -6.03 13.62 11.97
C GLU A 162 -4.62 13.58 12.59
N ARG A 163 -3.83 12.53 12.32
CA ARG A 163 -2.58 12.24 13.04
C ARG A 163 -1.35 12.09 12.14
N ILE A 164 -1.54 12.00 10.83
CA ILE A 164 -0.46 11.72 9.86
C ILE A 164 0.64 12.80 9.86
N ASP A 165 0.31 14.06 10.14
CA ASP A 165 1.29 15.15 10.19
C ASP A 165 2.27 15.02 11.37
N GLN A 166 1.90 14.27 12.40
CA GLN A 166 2.74 13.99 13.58
C GLN A 166 3.66 12.78 13.38
N CYS A 167 3.51 12.06 12.25
CA CYS A 167 4.29 10.89 11.96
C CYS A 167 5.68 11.25 11.42
N PRO A 168 6.70 10.41 11.67
CA PRO A 168 8.03 10.64 11.13
C PRO A 168 8.05 10.51 9.60
N VAL A 169 8.99 11.22 8.97
CA VAL A 169 9.34 10.98 7.56
C VAL A 169 10.05 9.62 7.48
N PRO A 170 9.76 8.76 6.48
CA PRO A 170 10.51 7.53 6.30
C PRO A 170 12.00 7.82 6.10
N PRO A 171 12.89 6.93 6.55
CA PRO A 171 14.29 7.04 6.24
C PRO A 171 14.49 7.08 4.72
N VAL A 172 15.42 7.91 4.26
CA VAL A 172 15.71 8.07 2.82
C VAL A 172 16.09 6.71 2.26
N ILE A 173 15.35 6.26 1.23
CA ILE A 173 15.74 5.10 0.43
C ILE A 173 16.94 5.54 -0.39
N SER A 174 18.12 5.37 0.18
CA SER A 174 19.38 5.42 -0.53
C SER A 174 19.41 4.25 -1.49
N MET A 175 18.80 4.43 -2.68
CA MET A 175 19.15 3.61 -3.83
C MET A 175 20.67 3.79 -3.97
N GLY A 176 21.42 2.69 -3.92
CA GLY A 176 22.85 2.70 -4.31
C GLY A 176 23.04 3.40 -5.67
N PRO A 177 24.29 3.65 -6.10
CA PRO A 177 24.62 4.60 -7.16
C PRO A 177 23.59 4.58 -8.28
N VAL A 178 22.88 5.71 -8.42
CA VAL A 178 21.89 5.96 -9.49
C VAL A 178 22.47 5.40 -10.77
N TYR A 179 21.76 4.45 -11.39
CA TYR A 179 22.16 3.83 -12.65
C TYR A 179 22.71 4.92 -13.57
N ARG A 180 24.04 4.98 -13.73
CA ARG A 180 24.68 5.96 -14.62
C ARG A 180 24.05 5.66 -15.97
N LYS A 181 23.35 6.65 -16.56
CA LYS A 181 22.92 6.56 -17.96
C LYS A 181 24.13 6.04 -18.74
N ARG A 182 24.05 4.80 -19.26
CA ARG A 182 25.00 4.34 -20.26
C ARG A 182 24.98 5.41 -21.34
N GLN A 183 26.11 6.06 -21.60
CA GLN A 183 26.23 6.80 -22.83
C GLN A 183 26.06 5.77 -23.94
N LEU A 184 24.88 5.79 -24.56
CA LEU A 184 24.65 5.00 -25.77
C LEU A 184 25.66 5.53 -26.77
N ALA A 185 26.59 4.67 -27.18
CA ALA A 185 27.45 4.98 -28.31
C ALA A 185 26.53 5.37 -29.49
N PRO A 186 26.87 6.42 -30.27
CA PRO A 186 26.11 6.77 -31.45
C PRO A 186 25.90 5.53 -32.32
N SER A 187 24.69 5.34 -32.82
CA SER A 187 24.35 4.19 -33.66
C SER A 187 25.27 4.15 -34.87
N GLN A 188 26.26 3.23 -34.86
CA GLN A 188 26.89 2.82 -36.09
C GLN A 188 25.88 1.94 -36.81
N ALA A 189 25.28 2.50 -37.86
CA ALA A 189 24.43 1.77 -38.77
C ALA A 189 25.22 0.58 -39.32
N ILE A 190 24.89 -0.62 -38.88
CA ILE A 190 25.27 -1.85 -39.56
C ILE A 190 24.00 -2.65 -39.71
N ASN A 191 23.33 -2.43 -40.84
CA ASN A 191 22.36 -3.34 -41.44
C ASN A 191 23.03 -4.69 -41.63
N GLN A 192 22.78 -5.68 -40.77
CA GLN A 192 22.93 -7.08 -41.16
C GLN A 192 21.89 -7.96 -40.45
N LEU A 193 21.27 -8.80 -41.28
CA LEU A 193 20.43 -9.97 -40.98
C LEU A 193 18.91 -9.77 -41.09
N HIS A 194 18.50 -9.53 -42.34
CA HIS A 194 17.51 -10.38 -43.01
C HIS A 194 17.84 -11.88 -42.82
N GLN A 195 16.80 -12.72 -42.93
CA GLN A 195 16.73 -14.18 -42.74
C GLN A 195 16.50 -14.51 -41.26
N VAL A 196 15.31 -14.97 -40.86
CA VAL A 196 14.66 -16.20 -41.29
C VAL A 196 13.16 -16.10 -41.01
N LEU A 197 12.32 -16.38 -42.01
CA LEU A 197 11.04 -17.11 -41.90
C LEU A 197 10.41 -17.20 -43.30
N CYS A 198 10.46 -18.39 -43.90
CA CYS A 198 9.41 -19.00 -44.75
C CYS A 198 9.97 -20.28 -45.39
N PHE A 199 10.03 -21.36 -44.60
CA PHE A 199 9.91 -22.71 -45.15
C PHE A 199 8.43 -23.09 -45.07
N TYR A 200 7.77 -23.24 -46.22
CA TYR A 200 6.62 -24.13 -46.37
C TYR A 200 6.89 -25.04 -47.59
N PRO A 201 6.50 -26.32 -47.51
CA PRO A 201 6.92 -27.35 -48.45
C PRO A 201 6.10 -27.36 -49.74
N LYS A 202 6.72 -27.89 -50.80
CA LYS A 202 6.17 -28.14 -52.14
C LYS A 202 4.85 -28.92 -52.12
N PHE A 203 3.92 -28.55 -52.99
CA PHE A 203 3.03 -29.48 -53.69
C PHE A 203 2.59 -28.88 -55.04
N GLY A 204 2.68 -29.70 -56.10
CA GLY A 204 2.06 -29.47 -57.42
C GLY A 204 3.04 -29.06 -58.51
#